data_AF-A0A0C9YQM8-F1
#
_entry.id   AF-A0A0C9YQM8-F1
#
_cell.length_a   1.000
_cell.length_b   1.000
_cell.length_c   1.000
_cell.angle_alpha   90.00
_cell.angle_beta   90.00
_cell.angle_gamma   90.00
#
_symmetry.space_group_name_H-M   'P 1'
#
loop_
_entity.id
_entity.type
_entity.pdbx_description
1 polymer ?
#
loop_
_entity_poly.entity_id
_entity_poly.type
_entity_poly.pdbx_seq_one_letter_code
_entity_poly.pdbx_strand_id
1 'polypeptide(L)'
;EEHCTICLQPFLDRAILPTCAHEFCFECILLWAEQSRKCPLCNRPFDSSPRTDPGGSYLIHHLRSRYDYQKYFLPPRPSSPSSPDPATDARSGLRDRNQLQRTIRRRRERQWGSGRAPRAEEQECAEEQLEQAIARRRWVYEWGLYAKHVASNQHTRYKPFPTPSLFASSPDLISRMTMWLRRELRVWPNMDVE
;
A
#
# COMPACT_ATOMS: atom_id res chain seq x y z
N GLU A 1 4.25 -12.66 9.42
CA GLU A 1 4.87 -11.90 8.31
C GLU A 1 4.84 -10.42 8.71
N GLU A 2 5.97 -9.88 9.14
CA GLU A 2 6.06 -8.58 9.82
C GLU A 2 6.08 -7.42 8.80
N HIS A 3 4.94 -6.76 8.61
CA HIS A 3 4.76 -5.69 7.62
C HIS A 3 4.40 -4.35 8.26
N CYS A 4 4.96 -3.27 7.72
CA CYS A 4 4.61 -1.91 8.11
C CYS A 4 3.21 -1.56 7.60
N THR A 5 2.32 -1.08 8.47
CA THR A 5 0.92 -0.76 8.11
C THR A 5 0.75 0.54 7.32
N ILE A 6 1.77 1.41 7.28
CA ILE A 6 1.76 2.64 6.48
C ILE A 6 2.06 2.33 5.01
N CYS A 7 3.09 1.51 4.75
CA CYS A 7 3.55 1.20 3.39
C CYS A 7 3.15 -0.19 2.88
N LEU A 8 2.64 -1.07 3.75
CA LEU A 8 2.24 -2.45 3.46
C LEU A 8 3.38 -3.31 2.89
N GLN A 9 4.60 -3.10 3.38
CA GLN A 9 5.83 -3.77 2.94
C GLN A 9 6.63 -4.26 4.16
N PRO A 10 7.58 -5.20 4.00
CA PRO A 10 8.46 -5.60 5.10
C PRO A 10 9.21 -4.40 5.66
N PHE A 11 9.46 -4.40 6.98
CA PHE A 11 10.15 -3.31 7.67
C PHE A 11 11.59 -3.13 7.17
N LEU A 12 12.04 -1.87 6.92
CA LEU A 12 13.46 -1.57 6.66
C LEU A 12 14.19 -1.23 7.95
N ASP A 13 13.82 -0.09 8.54
CA ASP A 13 14.26 0.37 9.84
C ASP A 13 13.02 0.44 10.71
N ARG A 14 12.92 -0.45 11.70
CA ARG A 14 11.78 -0.53 12.60
C ARG A 14 11.84 0.65 13.56
N ALA A 15 10.78 1.44 13.56
CA ALA A 15 10.55 2.45 14.55
C ALA A 15 9.36 2.11 15.44
N ILE A 16 9.53 2.33 16.72
CA ILE A 16 8.55 2.05 17.76
C ILE A 16 8.14 3.38 18.41
N LEU A 17 6.83 3.57 18.53
CA LEU A 17 6.27 4.67 19.30
C LEU A 17 6.27 4.34 20.79
N PRO A 18 6.93 5.13 21.65
CA PRO A 18 7.03 4.83 23.08
C PRO A 18 5.66 4.87 23.80
N THR A 19 4.68 5.62 23.29
CA THR A 19 3.36 5.79 23.94
C THR A 19 2.37 4.65 23.69
N CYS A 20 2.58 3.86 22.63
CA CYS A 20 1.62 2.82 22.22
C CYS A 20 2.27 1.54 21.68
N ALA A 21 3.60 1.48 21.63
CA ALA A 21 4.39 0.33 21.16
C ALA A 21 4.06 -0.16 19.74
N HIS A 22 3.36 0.64 18.93
CA HIS A 22 3.11 0.29 17.54
C HIS A 22 4.36 0.48 16.68
N GLU A 23 4.59 -0.49 15.79
CA GLU A 23 5.75 -0.55 14.92
C GLU A 23 5.45 -0.05 13.51
N PHE A 24 6.37 0.75 12.97
CA PHE A 24 6.33 1.29 11.61
C PHE A 24 7.74 1.33 11.03
N CYS A 25 7.88 1.59 9.72
CA CYS A 25 9.18 2.02 9.21
C CYS A 25 9.51 3.42 9.76
N PHE A 26 10.74 3.66 10.20
CA PHE A 26 11.21 4.95 10.75
C PHE A 26 10.87 6.13 9.85
N GLU A 27 11.18 6.01 8.56
CA GLU A 27 10.85 7.05 7.58
C GLU A 27 9.33 7.24 7.40
N CYS A 28 8.55 6.16 7.45
CA CYS A 28 7.10 6.24 7.28
C CYS A 28 6.45 7.00 8.44
N ILE A 29 6.90 6.75 9.67
CA ILE A 29 6.36 7.42 10.84
C ILE A 29 6.89 8.86 10.97
N LEU A 30 8.12 9.15 10.52
CA LEU A 30 8.64 10.51 10.45
C LEU A 30 7.81 11.41 9.54
N LEU A 31 7.54 10.95 8.31
CA LEU A 31 6.71 11.70 7.36
C LEU A 31 5.28 11.88 7.87
N TRP A 32 4.73 10.87 8.55
CA TRP A 32 3.44 11.00 9.20
C TRP A 32 3.45 12.07 10.32
N ALA A 33 4.54 12.13 11.09
CA ALA A 33 4.70 13.09 12.18
C ALA A 33 4.77 14.56 11.74
N GLU A 34 5.04 14.82 10.45
CA GLU A 34 4.95 16.17 9.85
C GLU A 34 3.50 16.65 9.80
N GLN A 35 2.57 15.75 9.48
CA GLN A 35 1.15 16.08 9.33
C GLN A 35 0.36 15.90 10.63
N SER A 36 0.60 14.81 11.36
CA SER A 36 -0.13 14.47 12.59
C SER A 36 0.78 13.85 13.64
N ARG A 37 0.74 14.40 14.87
CA ARG A 37 1.43 13.84 16.05
C ARG A 37 0.60 12.78 16.76
N LYS A 38 -0.16 11.98 16.02
CA LYS A 38 -1.00 10.90 16.55
C LYS A 38 -0.68 9.57 15.87
N CYS A 39 -0.78 8.46 16.58
CA CYS A 39 -0.52 7.14 16.04
C CYS A 39 -1.50 6.78 14.91
N PRO A 40 -1.03 6.31 13.74
CA PRO A 40 -1.90 5.88 12.64
C PRO A 40 -2.87 4.75 12.99
N LEU A 41 -2.53 3.93 14.00
CA LEU A 41 -3.30 2.74 14.38
C LEU A 41 -4.31 3.03 15.51
N CYS A 42 -3.88 3.73 16.56
CA CYS A 42 -4.69 3.93 17.76
C CYS A 42 -5.01 5.40 18.08
N ASN A 43 -4.57 6.34 17.23
CA ASN A 43 -4.81 7.77 17.35
C ASN A 43 -4.28 8.42 18.64
N ARG A 44 -3.44 7.71 19.42
CA ARG A 44 -2.78 8.25 20.62
C ARG A 44 -1.71 9.27 20.24
N PRO A 45 -1.56 10.38 20.98
CA PRO A 45 -0.52 11.35 20.70
C PRO A 45 0.89 10.75 20.88
N PHE A 46 1.85 11.33 20.16
CA PHE A 46 3.27 10.99 20.29
C PHE A 46 3.89 11.56 21.56
N ASP A 47 3.26 12.59 22.12
CA ASP A 47 3.70 13.22 23.34
C ASP A 47 3.60 12.22 24.49
N SER A 48 4.75 11.89 25.07
CA SER A 48 4.79 11.36 26.42
C SER A 48 4.35 12.47 27.37
N SER A 49 3.58 12.11 28.40
CA SER A 49 3.14 13.07 29.42
C SER A 49 4.34 13.90 29.92
N PRO A 50 4.19 15.22 30.12
CA PRO A 50 5.28 16.12 30.53
C PRO A 50 5.97 15.72 31.85
N ARG A 51 5.41 14.75 32.58
CA ARG A 51 5.98 14.14 33.79
C ARG A 51 7.08 13.11 33.51
N THR A 52 7.20 12.58 32.29
CA THR A 52 8.03 11.40 31.98
C THR A 52 9.31 11.75 31.24
N ASP A 53 9.28 12.74 30.33
CA ASP A 53 10.47 13.17 29.58
C ASP A 53 10.40 14.69 29.27
N PRO A 54 11.39 15.50 29.70
CA PRO A 54 11.44 16.94 29.40
C PRO A 54 11.73 17.25 27.91
N GLY A 55 12.19 16.26 27.14
CA GLY A 55 12.69 16.41 25.77
C GLY A 55 11.62 16.40 24.66
N GLY A 56 10.34 16.27 25.02
CA GLY A 56 9.22 16.26 24.06
C GLY A 56 9.00 14.92 23.35
N SER A 57 8.17 14.92 22.31
CA SER A 57 7.84 13.77 21.45
C SER A 57 9.09 13.15 20.80
N TYR A 58 9.38 11.87 21.03
CA TYR A 58 10.46 11.13 20.37
C TYR A 58 10.05 9.77 19.83
N LEU A 59 10.80 9.28 18.84
CA LEU A 59 10.66 7.97 18.19
C LEU A 59 11.88 7.12 18.51
N ILE A 60 11.71 5.81 18.69
CA ILE A 60 12.81 4.87 18.87
C ILE A 60 13.01 4.12 17.55
N HIS A 61 14.22 4.07 17.00
CA HIS A 61 14.53 3.34 15.77
C HIS A 61 15.92 2.69 15.84
N HIS A 62 16.30 1.93 14.79
CA HIS A 62 17.60 1.26 14.71
C HIS A 62 17.87 0.28 15.86
N LEU A 63 16.93 -0.63 16.11
CA LEU A 63 17.02 -1.61 17.19
C LEU A 63 18.04 -2.71 16.84
N ARG A 64 19.26 -2.61 17.39
CA ARG A 64 20.30 -3.63 17.25
C ARG A 64 20.33 -4.63 18.41
N SER A 65 19.90 -4.19 19.60
CA SER A 65 19.83 -5.00 20.82
C SER A 65 18.81 -4.41 21.80
N ARG A 66 18.47 -5.14 22.87
CA ARG A 66 17.55 -4.71 23.94
C ARG A 66 17.93 -3.39 24.62
N TYR A 67 19.19 -2.96 24.49
CA TYR A 67 19.70 -1.69 25.03
C TYR A 67 20.38 -0.81 23.99
N ASP A 68 20.46 -1.25 22.73
CA ASP A 68 21.10 -0.50 21.65
C ASP A 68 20.03 -0.06 20.65
N TYR A 69 19.55 1.16 20.87
CA TYR A 69 18.53 1.82 20.05
C TYR A 69 18.81 3.32 19.99
N GLN A 70 18.35 3.94 18.90
CA GLN A 70 18.48 5.38 18.70
C GLN A 70 17.17 6.10 18.97
N LYS A 71 17.21 7.18 19.75
CA LYS A 71 16.07 8.08 19.96
C LYS A 71 16.15 9.25 18.97
N TYR A 72 15.08 9.47 18.22
CA TYR A 72 14.91 10.61 17.34
C TYR A 72 13.87 11.57 17.92
N PHE A 73 14.28 12.78 18.28
CA PHE A 73 13.39 13.81 18.82
C PHE A 73 12.70 14.56 17.68
N LEU A 74 11.37 14.64 17.74
CA LEU A 74 10.61 15.37 16.75
C LEU A 74 10.68 16.88 17.05
N PRO A 75 10.87 17.74 16.04
CA PRO A 75 10.93 19.18 16.25
C PRO A 75 9.62 19.73 16.84
N PRO A 76 9.63 20.84 17.60
CA PRO A 76 8.41 21.49 18.07
C PRO A 76 7.54 21.88 16.88
N ARG A 77 6.24 21.60 16.93
CA ARG A 77 5.32 22.07 15.88
C ARG A 77 5.14 23.58 16.08
N PRO A 78 5.24 24.43 15.03
CA PRO A 78 4.84 25.82 15.14
C PRO A 78 3.38 25.86 15.61
N SER A 79 3.13 26.48 16.76
CA SER A 79 1.79 26.68 17.28
C SER A 79 1.07 27.71 16.42
N SER A 80 0.29 27.25 15.44
CA SER A 80 -0.73 28.08 14.80
C SER A 80 -1.90 28.26 15.77
N PRO A 81 -2.43 29.48 15.94
CA PRO A 81 -3.51 29.76 16.88
C PRO A 81 -4.81 29.03 16.49
N SER A 82 -5.53 28.58 17.51
CA SER A 82 -6.93 28.12 17.57
C SER A 82 -7.81 28.55 16.39
N SER A 83 -8.53 27.64 15.69
CA SER A 83 -9.94 27.20 15.90
C SER A 83 -10.43 26.45 14.62
N PRO A 84 -11.67 25.91 14.47
CA PRO A 84 -12.64 25.28 15.37
C PRO A 84 -13.00 23.81 14.93
N ASP A 85 -14.05 23.26 15.54
CA ASP A 85 -14.58 21.87 15.60
C ASP A 85 -14.68 20.95 14.35
N PRO A 86 -14.84 19.61 14.57
CA PRO A 86 -14.70 18.57 13.55
C PRO A 86 -16.06 18.17 12.97
N ALA A 87 -16.46 18.71 11.81
CA ALA A 87 -17.66 18.20 11.13
C ALA A 87 -17.53 18.01 9.62
N THR A 88 -16.46 18.49 8.96
CA THR A 88 -16.42 18.47 7.49
C THR A 88 -15.02 18.27 6.95
N ASP A 89 -14.33 17.15 7.24
CA ASP A 89 -13.22 16.80 6.34
C ASP A 89 -12.75 15.33 6.28
N ALA A 90 -13.70 14.39 6.27
CA ALA A 90 -13.36 13.00 5.97
C ALA A 90 -12.84 12.80 4.52
N ARG A 91 -12.94 13.82 3.64
CA ARG A 91 -12.52 13.74 2.24
C ARG A 91 -11.09 14.26 1.99
N SER A 92 -10.62 15.27 2.73
CA SER A 92 -9.24 15.75 2.62
C SER A 92 -8.24 14.74 3.21
N GLY A 93 -8.58 14.08 4.33
CA GLY A 93 -7.71 13.07 4.97
C GLY A 93 -7.35 11.87 4.08
N LEU A 94 -8.23 11.46 3.14
CA LEU A 94 -7.90 10.39 2.18
C LEU A 94 -6.96 10.85 1.05
N ARG A 95 -7.03 12.12 0.63
CA ARG A 95 -6.11 12.69 -0.39
C ARG A 95 -4.70 12.84 0.17
N ASP A 96 -4.61 13.33 1.40
CA ASP A 96 -3.33 13.57 2.09
C ASP A 96 -2.60 12.25 2.38
N ARG A 97 -3.34 11.22 2.80
CA ARG A 97 -2.83 9.85 2.99
C ARG A 97 -2.30 9.21 1.70
N ASN A 98 -2.96 9.44 0.56
CA ASN A 98 -2.50 8.99 -0.76
C ASN A 98 -1.25 9.76 -1.24
N GLN A 99 -1.09 11.02 -0.84
CA GLN A 99 0.08 11.83 -1.16
C GLN A 99 1.31 11.38 -0.36
N LEU A 100 1.13 11.08 0.92
CA LEU A 100 2.17 10.53 1.79
C LEU A 100 2.63 9.13 1.33
N GLN A 101 1.70 8.25 0.94
CA GLN A 101 2.05 6.94 0.39
C GLN A 101 2.86 7.06 -0.91
N ARG A 102 2.57 8.06 -1.75
CA ARG A 102 3.33 8.35 -2.98
C ARG A 102 4.74 8.89 -2.70
N THR A 103 4.91 9.76 -1.70
CA THR A 103 6.25 10.28 -1.36
C THR A 103 7.12 9.22 -0.70
N ILE A 104 6.56 8.40 0.19
CA ILE A 104 7.22 7.23 0.77
C ILE A 104 7.68 6.26 -0.33
N ARG A 105 6.79 5.90 -1.28
CA ARG A 105 7.15 5.04 -2.42
C ARG A 105 8.31 5.62 -3.23
N ARG A 106 8.26 6.91 -3.59
CA ARG A 106 9.30 7.56 -4.39
C ARG A 106 10.65 7.71 -3.70
N ARG A 107 10.70 7.87 -2.37
CA ARG A 107 11.97 7.98 -1.63
C ARG A 107 12.59 6.61 -1.41
N ARG A 108 11.76 5.59 -1.18
CA ARG A 108 12.18 4.19 -1.05
C ARG A 108 12.61 3.59 -2.39
N GLU A 109 11.93 3.92 -3.50
CA GLU A 109 12.38 3.61 -4.88
C GLU A 109 13.80 4.15 -5.13
N ARG A 110 14.13 5.35 -4.65
CA ARG A 110 15.49 5.90 -4.76
C ARG A 110 16.51 5.18 -3.87
N GLN A 111 16.08 4.71 -2.70
CA GLN A 111 16.96 4.02 -1.74
C GLN A 111 17.15 2.52 -2.07
N TRP A 112 16.19 1.89 -2.75
CA TRP A 112 16.20 0.48 -3.17
C TRP A 112 16.47 0.28 -4.67
N GLY A 113 16.63 1.35 -5.44
CA GLY A 113 16.71 1.25 -6.90
C GLY A 113 17.22 2.51 -7.58
N SER A 114 18.53 2.77 -7.46
CA SER A 114 19.28 3.46 -8.52
C SER A 114 19.74 2.49 -9.62
N GLY A 115 18.95 1.47 -9.90
CA GLY A 115 19.04 0.70 -11.13
C GLY A 115 17.73 0.91 -11.86
N ARG A 116 17.75 1.63 -12.98
CA ARG A 116 16.77 1.38 -14.03
C ARG A 116 16.98 -0.10 -14.37
N ALA A 117 16.15 -0.99 -13.84
CA ALA A 117 16.18 -2.39 -14.22
C ALA A 117 16.19 -2.40 -15.76
N PRO A 118 17.14 -3.09 -16.42
CA PRO A 118 17.13 -3.18 -17.87
C PRO A 118 15.73 -3.63 -18.28
N ARG A 119 15.18 -3.01 -19.33
CA ARG A 119 13.85 -3.31 -19.85
C ARG A 119 13.60 -4.81 -20.06
N ALA A 120 14.68 -5.59 -20.22
CA ALA A 120 14.71 -7.05 -20.23
C ALA A 120 14.30 -7.70 -18.90
N GLU A 121 14.81 -7.26 -17.75
CA GLU A 121 14.41 -7.80 -16.42
C GLU A 121 12.93 -7.50 -16.12
N GLU A 122 12.44 -6.32 -16.52
CA GLU A 122 11.01 -5.99 -16.41
C GLU A 122 10.14 -6.87 -17.33
N GLN A 123 10.65 -7.22 -18.52
CA GLN A 123 9.98 -8.12 -19.45
C GLN A 123 9.98 -9.56 -18.94
N GLU A 124 11.11 -10.08 -18.49
CA GLU A 124 11.23 -11.42 -17.89
C GLU A 124 10.28 -11.57 -16.68
N CYS A 125 10.24 -10.57 -15.80
CA CYS A 125 9.31 -10.57 -14.66
C CYS A 125 7.84 -10.55 -15.11
N ALA A 126 7.51 -9.83 -16.19
CA ALA A 126 6.16 -9.81 -16.74
C ALA A 126 5.78 -11.14 -17.42
N GLU A 127 6.74 -11.80 -18.08
CA GLU A 127 6.58 -13.12 -18.68
C GLU A 127 6.36 -14.19 -17.61
N GLU A 128 7.18 -14.18 -16.55
CA GLU A 128 7.02 -15.11 -15.41
C GLU A 128 5.66 -14.92 -14.72
N GLN A 129 5.23 -13.68 -14.51
CA GLN A 129 3.88 -13.38 -13.98
C GLN A 129 2.77 -13.92 -14.88
N LEU A 130 2.95 -13.86 -16.20
CA LEU A 130 2.00 -14.39 -17.16
C LEU A 130 1.94 -15.92 -17.10
N GLU A 131 3.08 -16.59 -17.03
CA GLU A 131 3.17 -18.05 -16.89
C GLU A 131 2.51 -18.53 -15.60
N GLN A 132 2.80 -17.88 -14.47
CA GLN A 132 2.15 -18.17 -13.19
C GLN A 132 0.62 -17.97 -13.28
N ALA A 133 0.16 -16.93 -13.96
CA ALA A 133 -1.27 -16.70 -14.17
C ALA A 133 -1.92 -17.79 -15.05
N ILE A 134 -1.22 -18.28 -16.07
CA ILE A 134 -1.69 -19.39 -16.94
C ILE A 134 -1.75 -20.69 -16.13
N ALA A 135 -0.70 -21.02 -15.36
CA ALA A 135 -0.67 -22.22 -14.51
C ALA A 135 -1.82 -22.24 -13.50
N ARG A 136 -2.10 -21.09 -12.87
CA ARG A 136 -3.27 -20.95 -11.98
C ARG A 136 -4.60 -21.19 -12.70
N ARG A 137 -4.74 -20.75 -13.96
CA ARG A 137 -5.98 -20.97 -14.73
C ARG A 137 -6.15 -22.42 -15.15
N ARG A 138 -5.07 -23.09 -15.55
CA ARG A 138 -5.06 -24.55 -15.78
C ARG A 138 -5.59 -25.30 -14.58
N TRP A 139 -5.09 -24.99 -13.39
CA TRP A 139 -5.58 -25.58 -12.14
C TRP A 139 -7.07 -25.29 -11.89
N VAL A 140 -7.55 -24.06 -12.11
CA VAL A 140 -8.97 -23.74 -11.97
C VAL A 140 -9.86 -24.59 -12.89
N TYR A 141 -9.44 -24.80 -14.14
CA TYR A 141 -10.21 -25.59 -15.11
C TYR A 141 -10.12 -27.09 -14.88
N GLU A 142 -8.93 -27.60 -14.55
CA GLU A 142 -8.71 -29.01 -14.21
C GLU A 142 -9.60 -29.45 -13.04
N TRP A 143 -9.76 -28.58 -12.04
CA TRP A 143 -10.55 -28.86 -10.84
C TRP A 143 -11.99 -28.32 -10.90
N GLY A 144 -12.41 -27.75 -12.03
CA GLY A 144 -13.78 -27.26 -12.25
C GLY A 144 -14.26 -26.23 -11.22
N LEU A 145 -13.37 -25.35 -10.74
CA LEU A 145 -13.68 -24.46 -9.63
C LEU A 145 -14.59 -23.30 -10.04
N TYR A 146 -15.61 -23.05 -9.22
CA TYR A 146 -16.54 -21.93 -9.42
C TYR A 146 -16.09 -20.66 -8.72
N ALA A 147 -16.41 -19.52 -9.31
CA ALA A 147 -16.23 -18.23 -8.65
C ALA A 147 -17.24 -18.09 -7.49
N LYS A 148 -16.75 -17.68 -6.31
CA LYS A 148 -17.62 -17.31 -5.19
C LYS A 148 -18.44 -16.07 -5.57
N HIS A 149 -19.73 -16.09 -5.28
CA HIS A 149 -20.62 -14.95 -5.50
C HIS A 149 -20.07 -13.68 -4.84
N VAL A 150 -19.99 -12.59 -5.60
CA VAL A 150 -19.58 -11.27 -5.12
C VAL A 150 -20.80 -10.35 -5.19
N ALA A 151 -21.29 -9.93 -4.04
CA ALA A 151 -22.41 -8.98 -3.98
C ALA A 151 -22.01 -7.60 -4.53
N SER A 152 -22.97 -6.92 -5.17
CA SER A 152 -22.85 -5.54 -5.64
C SER A 152 -22.86 -4.57 -4.47
N ASN A 153 -21.74 -4.46 -3.76
CA ASN A 153 -21.59 -3.57 -2.62
C ASN A 153 -20.65 -2.40 -2.97
N GLN A 154 -20.80 -1.28 -2.26
CA GLN A 154 -19.90 -0.13 -2.40
C GLN A 154 -18.41 -0.51 -2.20
N HIS A 155 -18.16 -1.50 -1.35
CA HIS A 155 -16.82 -1.98 -1.04
C HIS A 155 -16.24 -2.89 -2.14
N THR A 156 -17.05 -3.73 -2.80
CA THR A 156 -16.60 -4.63 -3.87
C THR A 156 -16.55 -3.93 -5.23
N ARG A 157 -17.30 -2.83 -5.40
CA ARG A 157 -17.51 -2.10 -6.66
C ARG A 157 -17.95 -3.00 -7.82
N TYR A 158 -18.46 -4.20 -7.50
CA TYR A 158 -18.95 -5.13 -8.51
C TYR A 158 -20.19 -4.52 -9.15
N LYS A 159 -20.18 -4.45 -10.48
CA LYS A 159 -21.31 -4.01 -11.29
C LYS A 159 -21.84 -5.22 -12.06
N PRO A 160 -23.16 -5.28 -12.32
CA PRO A 160 -23.71 -6.29 -13.21
C PRO A 160 -23.04 -6.21 -14.59
N PHE A 161 -23.10 -7.31 -15.32
CA PHE A 161 -22.50 -7.43 -16.64
C PHE A 161 -23.03 -6.32 -17.58
N PRO A 162 -22.15 -5.70 -18.39
CA PRO A 162 -22.56 -4.68 -19.34
C PRO A 162 -23.49 -5.28 -20.40
N THR A 163 -24.43 -4.48 -20.92
CA THR A 163 -25.21 -4.89 -22.09
C THR A 163 -24.31 -5.00 -23.33
N PRO A 164 -24.67 -5.83 -24.33
CA PRO A 164 -23.85 -6.00 -25.54
C PRO A 164 -23.52 -4.69 -26.27
N SER A 165 -24.48 -3.76 -26.33
CA SER A 165 -24.31 -2.43 -26.94
C SER A 165 -23.34 -1.53 -26.15
N LEU A 166 -23.38 -1.61 -24.81
CA LEU A 166 -22.46 -0.89 -23.95
C LEU A 166 -21.04 -1.46 -24.05
N PHE A 167 -20.92 -2.79 -24.16
CA PHE A 167 -19.63 -3.43 -24.36
C PHE A 167 -19.00 -3.01 -25.68
N ALA A 168 -19.74 -3.08 -26.79
CA ALA A 168 -19.26 -2.74 -28.12
C ALA A 168 -18.83 -1.26 -28.26
N SER A 169 -19.49 -0.35 -27.53
CA SER A 169 -19.14 1.08 -27.56
C SER A 169 -17.95 1.44 -26.66
N SER A 170 -17.50 0.55 -25.78
CA SER A 170 -16.46 0.83 -24.79
C SER A 170 -15.10 0.20 -25.15
N PRO A 171 -14.10 0.99 -25.58
CA PRO A 171 -12.78 0.46 -25.95
C PRO A 171 -12.04 -0.15 -24.75
N ASP A 172 -12.29 0.34 -23.53
CA ASP A 172 -11.69 -0.18 -22.30
C ASP A 172 -12.16 -1.59 -21.94
N LEU A 173 -13.43 -1.93 -22.16
CA LEU A 173 -13.90 -3.30 -21.91
C LEU A 173 -13.36 -4.25 -22.96
N ILE A 174 -13.25 -3.79 -24.21
CA ILE A 174 -12.66 -4.56 -25.31
C ILE A 174 -11.17 -4.83 -25.02
N SER A 175 -10.39 -3.84 -24.60
CA SER A 175 -8.97 -4.02 -24.28
C SER A 175 -8.75 -4.99 -23.10
N ARG A 176 -9.59 -4.90 -22.06
CA ARG A 176 -9.57 -5.84 -20.93
C ARG A 176 -9.97 -7.25 -21.34
N MET A 177 -11.00 -7.37 -22.19
CA MET A 177 -11.47 -8.67 -22.69
C MET A 177 -10.42 -9.32 -23.59
N THR A 178 -9.79 -8.56 -24.48
CA THR A 178 -8.72 -9.08 -25.36
C THR A 178 -7.51 -9.56 -24.56
N MET A 179 -7.09 -8.82 -23.53
CA MET A 179 -6.04 -9.28 -22.61
C MET A 179 -6.42 -10.56 -21.87
N TRP A 180 -7.68 -10.66 -21.43
CA TRP A 180 -8.20 -11.88 -20.81
C TRP A 180 -8.18 -13.05 -21.79
N LEU A 181 -8.74 -12.88 -23.00
CA LEU A 181 -8.77 -13.91 -24.04
C LEU A 181 -7.38 -14.41 -24.42
N ARG A 182 -6.42 -13.51 -24.63
CA ARG A 182 -5.04 -13.88 -24.96
C ARG A 182 -4.40 -14.75 -23.89
N ARG A 183 -4.67 -14.49 -22.60
CA ARG A 183 -4.22 -15.36 -21.51
C ARG A 183 -4.96 -16.70 -21.53
N GLU A 184 -6.27 -16.68 -21.68
CA GLU A 184 -7.09 -17.89 -21.62
C GLU A 184 -6.78 -18.85 -22.76
N LEU A 185 -6.61 -18.36 -23.99
CA LEU A 185 -6.26 -19.23 -25.11
C LEU A 185 -4.93 -19.96 -24.90
N ARG A 186 -3.94 -19.32 -24.23
CA ARG A 186 -2.67 -19.96 -23.86
C ARG A 186 -2.81 -21.10 -22.84
N VAL A 187 -3.95 -21.23 -22.17
CA VAL A 187 -4.21 -22.36 -21.26
C VAL A 187 -4.26 -23.66 -22.05
N TRP A 188 -4.84 -23.65 -23.26
CA TRP A 188 -4.99 -24.81 -24.13
C TRP A 188 -3.82 -24.87 -25.13
N PRO A 189 -2.84 -25.77 -24.92
CA PRO A 189 -1.66 -25.86 -25.80
C PRO A 189 -1.99 -26.29 -27.24
N ASN A 190 -3.19 -26.82 -27.49
CA ASN A 190 -3.62 -27.34 -28.79
C ASN A 190 -4.56 -26.38 -29.54
N MET A 191 -4.74 -25.14 -29.04
CA MET A 191 -5.49 -24.10 -29.73
C MET A 191 -4.49 -23.16 -30.39
N ASP A 192 -4.22 -23.35 -31.68
CA ASP A 192 -3.36 -22.46 -32.45
C ASP A 192 -3.98 -21.05 -32.46
N VAL A 193 -3.25 -20.09 -31.89
CA VAL A 193 -3.58 -18.66 -31.98
C VAL A 193 -2.53 -18.02 -32.87
N GLU A 194 -2.63 -18.26 -34.18
CA GLU A 194 -1.98 -17.42 -35.21
C GLU A 194 -2.87 -16.22 -35.57
#